data_AF-A0A7Y5P936-F1
#
_entry.id   AF-A0A7Y5P936-F1
#
_cell.length_a   1.000
_cell.length_b   1.000
_cell.length_c   1.000
_cell.angle_alpha   90.00
_cell.angle_beta   90.00
_cell.angle_gamma   90.00
#
_symmetry.space_group_name_H-M   'P 1'
#
loop_
_entity.id
_entity.type
_entity.pdbx_description
1 polymer ?
#
loop_
_entity_poly.entity_id
_entity_poly.type
_entity_poly.pdbx_seq_one_letter_code
_entity_poly.pdbx_strand_id
1 'polypeptide(L)'
;MLRPLLFVPLLLAPALMTAQPAPKVPTAIAAIRQADLERDLYVMGGDAMRGREAGTIDEMHATMWIADQMAKIGLQPRGDMGSWFQWWNMRRTRISTTASSVQLAGRPLALWTEITPTTNAAADVAGPSFFLPDPRDTTVDVRGRIVVTPLLPPAPSAIRTTTNTPAYNYTRAALGPVGTGLARRGALAVIVVADSVAERAFDGIAVVQARGAYDVVGGAPRFVRAAAAMPGAGRPAAPPPQIPVLLAHRAALAAWRPDGQ
;
A
#
# COMPACT_ATOMS: atom_id res chain seq x y z
N MET A 1 -26.36 30.48 -72.62
CA MET A 1 -26.98 30.90 -71.35
C MET A 1 -25.99 30.65 -70.22
N LEU A 2 -25.10 31.61 -69.96
CA LEU A 2 -24.09 31.54 -68.90
C LEU A 2 -24.73 32.01 -67.57
N ARG A 3 -24.75 31.14 -66.56
CA ARG A 3 -25.17 31.48 -65.20
C ARG A 3 -23.96 32.03 -64.43
N PRO A 4 -24.03 33.24 -63.84
CA PRO A 4 -22.92 33.81 -63.10
C PRO A 4 -22.78 33.13 -61.73
N LEU A 5 -21.53 32.81 -61.36
CA LEU A 5 -21.14 32.38 -60.02
C LEU A 5 -21.34 33.56 -59.04
N LEU A 6 -22.21 33.37 -58.06
CA LEU A 6 -22.33 34.25 -56.90
C LEU A 6 -21.30 33.84 -55.85
N PHE A 7 -20.25 34.66 -55.72
CA PHE A 7 -19.31 34.64 -54.60
C PHE A 7 -20.03 35.15 -53.35
N VAL A 8 -20.25 34.27 -52.36
CA VAL A 8 -20.73 34.66 -51.03
C VAL A 8 -19.49 34.96 -50.16
N PRO A 9 -19.33 36.18 -49.62
CA PRO A 9 -18.24 36.47 -48.71
C PRO A 9 -18.51 35.78 -47.37
N LEU A 10 -17.52 35.02 -46.90
CA LEU A 10 -17.46 34.41 -45.58
C LEU A 10 -17.42 35.54 -44.53
N LEU A 11 -18.57 35.85 -43.92
CA LEU A 11 -18.66 36.70 -42.74
C LEU A 11 -17.99 35.99 -41.56
N LEU A 12 -16.81 36.47 -41.20
CA LEU A 12 -16.09 36.09 -39.99
C LEU A 12 -16.89 36.58 -38.78
N ALA A 13 -17.72 35.70 -38.21
CA ALA A 13 -18.41 35.99 -36.95
C ALA A 13 -17.36 36.11 -35.83
N PRO A 14 -17.27 37.23 -35.10
CA PRO A 14 -16.46 37.28 -33.90
C PRO A 14 -17.08 36.30 -32.90
N ALA A 15 -16.33 35.26 -32.56
CA ALA A 15 -16.65 34.43 -31.41
C ALA A 15 -16.69 35.34 -30.19
N LEU A 16 -17.91 35.70 -29.76
CA LEU A 16 -18.16 36.25 -28.44
C LEU A 16 -17.67 35.20 -27.44
N MET A 17 -16.42 35.31 -27.01
CA MET A 17 -15.99 34.71 -25.76
C MET A 17 -16.80 35.41 -24.67
N THR A 18 -17.97 34.85 -24.36
CA THR A 18 -18.70 35.21 -23.15
C THR A 18 -17.75 34.90 -22.01
N ALA A 19 -17.26 35.93 -21.34
CA ALA A 19 -16.50 35.79 -20.11
C ALA A 19 -17.34 34.95 -19.15
N GLN A 20 -16.89 33.73 -18.88
CA GLN A 20 -17.57 32.85 -17.95
C GLN A 20 -17.58 33.58 -16.59
N PRO A 21 -18.75 33.80 -15.97
CA PRO A 21 -18.81 34.52 -14.70
C PRO A 21 -17.90 33.80 -13.71
N ALA A 22 -17.04 34.58 -13.02
CA ALA A 22 -16.14 34.04 -12.03
C ALA A 22 -16.94 33.15 -11.06
N PRO A 23 -16.45 31.94 -10.72
CA PRO A 23 -17.18 31.04 -9.84
C PRO A 23 -17.50 31.76 -8.54
N LYS A 24 -18.78 31.95 -8.26
CA LYS A 24 -19.24 32.61 -7.04
C LYS A 24 -18.86 31.72 -5.86
N VAL A 25 -18.01 32.23 -4.99
CA VAL A 25 -17.65 31.54 -3.75
C VAL A 25 -18.93 31.24 -2.95
N PRO A 26 -19.18 29.99 -2.57
CA PRO A 26 -20.35 29.66 -1.77
C PRO A 26 -20.36 30.45 -0.46
N THR A 27 -21.51 31.01 -0.09
CA THR A 27 -21.69 31.76 1.18
C THR A 27 -21.31 30.93 2.41
N ALA A 28 -21.43 29.61 2.33
CA ALA A 28 -21.01 28.67 3.38
C ALA A 28 -19.51 28.72 3.70
N ILE A 29 -18.65 29.18 2.78
CA ILE A 29 -17.21 29.31 3.05
C ILE A 29 -16.96 30.30 4.19
N ALA A 30 -17.79 31.34 4.33
CA ALA A 30 -17.68 32.32 5.40
C ALA A 30 -17.97 31.74 6.80
N ALA A 31 -18.57 30.54 6.89
CA ALA A 31 -18.82 29.86 8.15
C ALA A 31 -17.60 29.06 8.65
N ILE A 32 -16.60 28.82 7.81
CA ILE A 32 -15.38 28.09 8.18
C ILE A 32 -14.48 29.02 8.99
N ARG A 33 -14.19 28.64 10.24
CA ARG A 33 -13.29 29.41 11.13
C ARG A 33 -12.05 28.60 11.46
N GLN A 34 -10.91 29.26 11.51
CA GLN A 34 -9.65 28.64 11.92
C GLN A 34 -9.75 28.00 13.31
N ALA A 35 -10.36 28.68 14.28
CA ALA A 35 -10.52 28.15 15.63
C ALA A 35 -11.35 26.85 15.68
N ASP A 36 -12.33 26.71 14.78
CA ASP A 36 -13.13 25.48 14.67
C ASP A 36 -12.27 24.33 14.11
N LEU A 37 -11.50 24.59 13.06
CA LEU A 37 -10.59 23.62 12.47
C LEU A 37 -9.50 23.17 13.45
N GLU A 38 -8.91 24.11 14.20
CA GLU A 38 -7.87 23.82 15.19
C GLU A 38 -8.41 22.93 16.32
N ARG A 39 -9.56 23.30 16.91
CA ARG A 39 -10.21 22.48 17.93
C ARG A 39 -10.45 21.06 17.42
N ASP A 40 -11.09 20.92 16.26
CA ASP A 40 -11.49 19.63 15.72
C ASP A 40 -10.25 18.78 15.36
N LEU A 41 -9.20 19.42 14.82
CA LEU A 41 -7.91 18.78 14.54
C LEU A 41 -7.26 18.26 15.82
N TYR A 42 -7.16 19.08 16.87
CA TYR A 42 -6.52 18.68 18.12
C TYR A 42 -7.29 17.62 18.88
N VAL A 43 -8.63 17.62 18.82
CA VAL A 43 -9.44 16.54 19.40
C VAL A 43 -9.22 15.25 18.62
N MET A 44 -9.35 15.28 17.29
CA MET A 44 -9.24 14.08 16.45
C MET A 44 -7.81 13.52 16.33
N GLY A 45 -6.80 14.37 16.53
CA GLY A 45 -5.38 14.01 16.53
C GLY A 45 -4.78 13.83 17.92
N GLY A 46 -5.55 14.06 18.98
CA GLY A 46 -5.08 14.01 20.37
C GLY A 46 -5.02 12.60 20.95
N ASP A 47 -4.29 12.47 22.05
CA ASP A 47 -4.04 11.19 22.75
C ASP A 47 -5.32 10.47 23.18
N ALA A 48 -6.38 11.22 23.48
CA ALA A 48 -7.69 10.68 23.85
C ALA A 48 -8.29 9.77 22.75
N MET A 49 -7.98 10.04 21.49
CA MET A 49 -8.45 9.20 20.38
C MET A 49 -7.62 7.92 20.24
N ARG A 50 -6.36 7.89 20.72
CA ARG A 50 -5.45 6.73 20.65
C ARG A 50 -5.17 6.17 19.24
N GLY A 51 -5.62 6.88 18.21
CA GLY A 51 -5.59 6.42 16.82
C GLY A 51 -6.99 6.41 16.21
N ARG A 52 -7.07 6.08 14.92
CA ARG A 52 -8.33 6.01 14.16
C ARG A 52 -8.23 4.89 13.11
N GLU A 53 -7.58 3.79 13.47
CA GLU A 53 -7.40 2.66 12.56
C GLU A 53 -8.74 1.94 12.39
N ALA A 54 -9.18 1.78 11.14
CA ALA A 54 -10.44 1.12 10.83
C ALA A 54 -10.50 -0.29 11.42
N GLY A 55 -11.67 -0.67 11.94
CA GLY A 55 -11.90 -1.95 12.59
C GLY A 55 -11.35 -2.07 14.01
N THR A 56 -10.91 -0.97 14.64
CA THR A 56 -10.53 -0.94 16.07
C THR A 56 -11.58 -0.19 16.89
N ILE A 57 -11.51 -0.34 18.22
CA ILE A 57 -12.33 0.47 19.14
C ILE A 57 -11.99 1.97 19.04
N ASP A 58 -10.75 2.30 18.67
CA ASP A 58 -10.29 3.68 18.56
C ASP A 58 -10.92 4.40 17.34
N GLU A 59 -11.17 3.68 16.23
CA GLU A 59 -12.05 4.19 15.16
C GLU A 59 -13.42 4.58 15.72
N MET A 60 -14.03 3.70 16.51
CA MET A 60 -15.37 3.89 17.05
C MET A 60 -15.46 5.19 17.88
N HIS A 61 -14.47 5.44 18.74
CA HIS A 61 -14.40 6.68 19.52
C HIS A 61 -14.40 7.93 18.64
N ALA A 62 -13.59 7.93 17.58
CA ALA A 62 -13.52 9.05 16.66
C ALA A 62 -14.83 9.22 15.86
N THR A 63 -15.45 8.13 15.40
CA THR A 63 -16.73 8.21 14.68
C THR A 63 -17.89 8.65 15.57
N MET A 64 -17.90 8.24 16.84
CA MET A 64 -18.87 8.70 17.84
C MET A 64 -18.72 10.19 18.12
N TRP A 65 -17.48 10.69 18.22
CA TRP A 65 -17.23 12.12 18.39
C TRP A 65 -17.76 12.94 17.21
N ILE A 66 -17.58 12.45 15.97
CA ILE A 66 -18.14 13.08 14.76
C ILE A 66 -19.67 13.09 14.82
N ALA A 67 -20.31 11.97 15.17
CA ALA A 67 -21.76 11.89 15.30
C ALA A 67 -22.31 12.88 16.34
N ASP A 68 -21.63 13.04 17.47
CA ASP A 68 -21.95 14.04 18.49
C ASP A 68 -21.82 15.48 17.94
N GLN A 69 -20.76 15.77 17.17
CA GLN A 69 -20.63 17.09 16.52
C GLN A 69 -21.77 17.35 15.53
N MET A 70 -22.14 16.34 14.72
CA MET A 70 -23.27 16.46 13.79
C MET A 70 -24.60 16.70 14.51
N ALA A 71 -24.84 15.98 15.61
CA ALA A 71 -26.04 16.18 16.43
C ALA A 71 -26.10 17.59 17.02
N LYS A 72 -24.98 18.12 17.53
CA LYS A 72 -24.88 19.47 18.10
C LYS A 72 -25.23 20.59 17.12
N ILE A 73 -24.95 20.40 15.84
CA ILE A 73 -25.31 21.37 14.79
C ILE A 73 -26.69 21.09 14.17
N GLY A 74 -27.47 20.18 14.75
CA GLY A 74 -28.87 19.93 14.41
C GLY A 74 -29.09 18.99 13.22
N LEU A 75 -28.04 18.29 12.75
CA LEU A 75 -28.25 17.23 11.76
C LEU A 75 -29.05 16.09 12.37
N GLN A 76 -29.66 15.30 11.48
CA GLN A 76 -30.38 14.09 11.85
C GLN A 76 -29.62 12.87 11.33
N PRO A 77 -29.62 11.76 12.08
CA PRO A 77 -29.01 10.51 11.64
C PRO A 77 -29.65 10.01 10.34
N ARG A 78 -28.82 9.47 9.43
CA ARG A 78 -29.22 8.93 8.12
C ARG A 78 -28.62 7.55 7.82
N GLY A 79 -28.03 6.92 8.81
CA GLY A 79 -27.46 5.58 8.74
C GLY A 79 -28.49 4.48 9.02
N ASP A 80 -27.97 3.28 9.19
CA ASP A 80 -28.77 2.07 9.35
C ASP A 80 -29.65 2.14 10.59
N MET A 81 -30.92 1.75 10.45
CA MET A 81 -31.92 1.75 11.54
C MET A 81 -32.04 3.10 12.28
N GLY A 82 -31.83 4.22 11.58
CA GLY A 82 -31.91 5.55 12.17
C GLY A 82 -30.69 5.94 13.03
N SER A 83 -29.58 5.21 12.89
CA SER A 83 -28.30 5.56 13.51
C SER A 83 -27.50 6.55 12.65
N TRP A 84 -26.33 6.99 13.15
CA TRP A 84 -25.40 7.82 12.39
C TRP A 84 -24.51 7.03 11.43
N PHE A 85 -24.57 5.71 11.45
CA PHE A 85 -23.53 4.85 10.89
C PHE A 85 -24.06 3.95 9.78
N GLN A 86 -23.24 3.75 8.76
CA GLN A 86 -23.40 2.68 7.79
C GLN A 86 -22.42 1.57 8.17
N TRP A 87 -22.90 0.34 8.34
CA TRP A 87 -22.05 -0.78 8.73
C TRP A 87 -21.63 -1.61 7.53
N TRP A 88 -20.37 -2.07 7.52
CA TRP A 88 -19.87 -3.02 6.53
C TRP A 88 -18.90 -4.01 7.17
N ASN A 89 -18.87 -5.22 6.60
CA ASN A 89 -17.94 -6.25 7.03
C ASN A 89 -16.56 -6.01 6.41
N MET A 90 -15.53 -5.99 7.24
CA MET A 90 -14.14 -5.88 6.81
C MET A 90 -13.40 -7.19 7.06
N ARG A 91 -12.58 -7.60 6.10
CA ARG A 91 -11.66 -8.73 6.21
C ARG A 91 -10.25 -8.21 6.37
N ARG A 92 -9.55 -8.70 7.40
CA ARG A 92 -8.14 -8.42 7.64
C ARG A 92 -7.31 -9.68 7.41
N THR A 93 -6.34 -9.61 6.50
CA THR A 93 -5.39 -10.69 6.22
C THR A 93 -4.00 -10.29 6.72
N ARG A 94 -3.38 -11.12 7.54
CA ARG A 94 -2.06 -10.86 8.12
C ARG A 94 -1.19 -12.12 8.12
N ILE A 95 0.12 -11.93 8.25
CA ILE A 95 1.05 -13.01 8.54
C ILE A 95 0.75 -13.59 9.92
N SER A 96 0.64 -14.91 10.01
CA SER A 96 0.47 -15.60 11.30
C SER A 96 1.81 -15.68 12.01
N THR A 97 1.93 -15.09 13.22
CA THR A 97 3.17 -15.15 14.00
C THR A 97 3.42 -16.50 14.65
N THR A 98 2.41 -17.38 14.71
CA THR A 98 2.52 -18.73 15.28
C THR A 98 2.67 -19.82 14.22
N ALA A 99 2.30 -19.54 12.97
CA ALA A 99 2.32 -20.49 11.87
C ALA A 99 3.27 -20.08 10.71
N SER A 100 4.00 -18.98 10.87
CA SER A 100 5.01 -18.54 9.89
C SER A 100 6.37 -18.47 10.56
N SER A 101 7.38 -18.95 9.87
CA SER A 101 8.77 -18.91 10.33
C SER A 101 9.70 -18.74 9.13
N VAL A 102 10.88 -18.16 9.37
CA VAL A 102 11.95 -18.11 8.37
C VAL A 102 13.21 -18.69 8.97
N GLN A 103 13.84 -19.59 8.22
CA GLN A 103 15.15 -20.13 8.54
C GLN A 103 16.04 -19.98 7.30
N LEU A 104 17.28 -19.58 7.52
CA LEU A 104 18.29 -19.47 6.47
C LEU A 104 19.55 -20.20 6.92
N ALA A 105 20.01 -21.17 6.13
CA ALA A 105 21.16 -22.03 6.47
C ALA A 105 21.07 -22.63 7.89
N GLY A 106 19.88 -23.10 8.30
CA GLY A 106 19.64 -23.68 9.63
C GLY A 106 19.52 -22.68 10.78
N ARG A 107 19.79 -21.38 10.56
CA ARG A 107 19.59 -20.33 11.56
C ARG A 107 18.15 -19.78 11.47
N PRO A 108 17.36 -19.84 12.55
CA PRO A 108 16.07 -19.15 12.59
C PRO A 108 16.30 -17.63 12.61
N LEU A 109 15.47 -16.91 11.87
CA LEU A 109 15.44 -15.44 11.87
C LEU A 109 14.15 -14.95 12.53
N ALA A 110 14.28 -14.04 13.50
CA ALA A 110 13.16 -13.47 14.21
C ALA A 110 12.33 -12.57 13.28
N LEU A 111 11.05 -12.93 13.10
CA LEU A 111 10.11 -12.12 12.34
C LEU A 111 9.95 -10.74 12.99
N TRP A 112 9.85 -9.71 12.15
CA TRP A 112 9.63 -8.30 12.50
C TRP A 112 10.79 -7.57 13.16
N THR A 113 11.84 -8.29 13.62
CA THR A 113 13.01 -7.69 14.26
C THR A 113 14.33 -7.99 13.54
N GLU A 114 14.44 -9.15 12.88
CA GLU A 114 15.60 -9.50 12.05
C GLU A 114 15.23 -9.54 10.57
N ILE A 115 14.01 -10.02 10.27
CA ILE A 115 13.48 -10.18 8.92
C ILE A 115 11.98 -9.89 8.89
N THR A 116 11.51 -9.20 7.86
CA THR A 116 10.08 -8.93 7.66
C THR A 116 9.63 -9.37 6.27
N PRO A 117 8.50 -10.09 6.15
CA PRO A 117 7.79 -10.18 4.89
C PRO A 117 7.46 -8.79 4.34
N THR A 118 7.39 -8.70 3.02
CA THR A 118 7.01 -7.46 2.32
C THR A 118 5.73 -7.63 1.50
N THR A 119 5.23 -8.87 1.47
CA THR A 119 3.99 -9.31 0.84
C THR A 119 3.34 -10.37 1.73
N ASN A 120 2.02 -10.52 1.62
CA ASN A 120 1.31 -11.65 2.22
C ASN A 120 1.30 -12.80 1.21
N ALA A 121 2.25 -13.73 1.33
CA ALA A 121 2.30 -14.93 0.52
C ALA A 121 1.89 -16.14 1.36
N ALA A 122 0.94 -16.93 0.87
CA ALA A 122 0.64 -18.25 1.41
C ALA A 122 1.53 -19.26 0.68
N ALA A 123 2.73 -19.47 1.21
CA ALA A 123 3.72 -20.34 0.60
C ALA A 123 4.53 -21.08 1.67
N ASP A 124 4.86 -22.33 1.38
CA ASP A 124 5.86 -23.12 2.09
C ASP A 124 6.96 -23.46 1.08
N VAL A 125 8.16 -22.95 1.32
CA VAL A 125 9.26 -22.98 0.37
C VAL A 125 10.52 -23.46 1.09
N ALA A 126 11.10 -24.53 0.56
CA ALA A 126 12.40 -25.03 0.97
C ALA A 126 13.26 -25.23 -0.28
N GLY A 127 14.53 -24.83 -0.21
CA GLY A 127 15.46 -24.98 -1.32
C GLY A 127 16.84 -24.40 -1.03
N PRO A 128 17.82 -24.63 -1.91
CA PRO A 128 19.16 -24.10 -1.75
C PRO A 128 19.14 -22.56 -1.79
N SER A 129 19.79 -21.94 -0.81
CA SER A 129 20.00 -20.49 -0.76
C SER A 129 21.35 -20.09 -1.32
N PHE A 130 21.47 -18.92 -1.94
CA PHE A 130 22.76 -18.35 -2.32
C PHE A 130 22.72 -16.82 -2.39
N PHE A 131 23.90 -16.21 -2.38
CA PHE A 131 24.03 -14.75 -2.49
C PHE A 131 24.21 -14.33 -3.94
N LEU A 132 23.34 -13.46 -4.42
CA LEU A 132 23.44 -12.80 -5.72
C LEU A 132 23.88 -11.35 -5.48
N PRO A 133 25.14 -10.97 -5.78
CA PRO A 133 25.65 -9.62 -5.48
C PRO A 133 24.94 -8.50 -6.22
N ASP A 134 24.49 -8.75 -7.45
CA ASP A 134 23.68 -7.81 -8.24
C ASP A 134 22.40 -8.52 -8.71
N PRO A 135 21.21 -8.12 -8.27
CA PRO A 135 19.95 -8.73 -8.70
C PRO A 135 19.67 -8.55 -10.21
N ARG A 136 20.42 -7.67 -10.90
CA ARG A 136 20.35 -7.46 -12.35
C ARG A 136 21.19 -8.46 -13.14
N ASP A 137 22.13 -9.16 -12.51
CA ASP A 137 22.96 -10.13 -13.20
C ASP A 137 22.09 -11.31 -13.67
N THR A 138 21.97 -11.44 -14.99
CA THR A 138 21.17 -12.48 -15.66
C THR A 138 22.00 -13.70 -16.05
N THR A 139 23.32 -13.67 -15.85
CA THR A 139 24.21 -14.79 -16.16
C THR A 139 24.12 -15.91 -15.13
N VAL A 140 23.65 -15.62 -13.91
CA VAL A 140 23.46 -16.59 -12.83
C VAL A 140 22.08 -17.22 -12.88
N ASP A 141 22.02 -18.57 -12.86
CA ASP A 141 20.75 -19.31 -12.75
C ASP A 141 20.19 -19.25 -11.33
N VAL A 142 18.96 -18.75 -11.21
CA VAL A 142 18.22 -18.58 -9.96
C VAL A 142 17.06 -19.58 -9.84
N ARG A 143 16.80 -20.40 -10.87
CA ARG A 143 15.66 -21.31 -10.90
C ARG A 143 15.72 -22.32 -9.76
N GLY A 144 14.63 -22.41 -8.98
CA GLY A 144 14.54 -23.37 -7.88
C GLY A 144 15.39 -22.98 -6.65
N ARG A 145 15.84 -21.73 -6.55
CA ARG A 145 16.73 -21.27 -5.46
C ARG A 145 16.09 -20.17 -4.62
N ILE A 146 16.50 -20.07 -3.36
CA ILE A 146 16.22 -18.93 -2.49
C ILE A 146 17.33 -17.90 -2.73
N VAL A 147 16.99 -16.74 -3.27
CA VAL A 147 17.97 -15.70 -3.63
C VAL A 147 18.12 -14.72 -2.48
N VAL A 148 19.33 -14.56 -1.95
CA VAL A 148 19.67 -13.46 -1.03
C VAL A 148 20.43 -12.41 -1.83
N THR A 149 20.02 -11.15 -1.79
CA THR A 149 20.58 -10.09 -2.63
C THR A 149 20.58 -8.76 -1.88
N PRO A 150 21.57 -7.88 -2.08
CA PRO A 150 21.46 -6.53 -1.55
C PRO A 150 20.26 -5.80 -2.18
N LEU A 151 19.70 -4.86 -1.42
CA LEU A 151 18.72 -3.93 -1.94
C LEU A 151 19.33 -3.13 -3.08
N LEU A 152 18.62 -3.13 -4.21
CA LEU A 152 18.97 -2.33 -5.36
C LEU A 152 18.27 -0.96 -5.24
N PRO A 153 19.02 0.17 -5.23
CA PRO A 153 18.41 1.48 -5.20
C PRO A 153 17.39 1.67 -6.34
N PRO A 154 16.16 2.13 -6.04
CA PRO A 154 15.14 2.35 -7.05
C PRO A 154 15.48 3.61 -7.87
N ALA A 155 14.91 3.71 -9.07
CA ALA A 155 14.96 4.94 -9.85
C ALA A 155 14.25 6.08 -9.07
N PRO A 156 14.77 7.32 -9.09
CA PRO A 156 14.14 8.45 -8.40
C PRO A 156 12.67 8.66 -8.79
N SER A 157 12.32 8.43 -10.06
CA SER A 157 10.95 8.52 -10.57
C SER A 157 9.98 7.48 -10.01
N ALA A 158 10.48 6.38 -9.43
CA ALA A 158 9.67 5.36 -8.79
C ALA A 158 9.37 5.66 -7.32
N ILE A 159 10.08 6.63 -6.72
CA ILE A 159 9.91 6.99 -5.31
C ILE A 159 8.73 7.96 -5.18
N ARG A 160 7.72 7.57 -4.41
CA ARG A 160 6.59 8.46 -4.09
C ARG A 160 7.04 9.60 -3.18
N THR A 161 6.57 10.81 -3.48
CA THR A 161 6.86 12.05 -2.72
C THR A 161 5.71 12.51 -1.83
N THR A 162 4.63 11.74 -1.78
CA THR A 162 3.38 12.14 -1.11
C THR A 162 3.25 11.53 0.28
N THR A 163 2.65 10.34 0.38
CA THR A 163 2.34 9.66 1.64
C THR A 163 3.55 8.89 2.17
N ASN A 164 3.72 8.84 3.50
CA ASN A 164 4.83 8.19 4.24
C ASN A 164 6.18 8.92 4.16
N THR A 165 7.12 8.48 5.00
CA THR A 165 8.47 9.04 5.05
C THR A 165 9.26 8.72 3.77
N PRO A 166 10.24 9.56 3.37
CA PRO A 166 11.07 9.30 2.21
C PRO A 166 11.78 7.93 2.24
N ALA A 167 12.29 7.52 3.42
CA ALA A 167 12.96 6.23 3.58
C ALA A 167 12.01 5.04 3.37
N TYR A 168 10.77 5.14 3.85
CA TYR A 168 9.74 4.13 3.61
C TYR A 168 9.43 3.99 2.11
N ASN A 169 9.19 5.12 1.43
CA ASN A 169 8.84 5.12 0.01
C ASN A 169 9.99 4.63 -0.87
N TYR A 170 11.22 5.02 -0.55
CA TYR A 170 12.44 4.48 -1.18
C TYR A 170 12.48 2.95 -1.07
N THR A 171 12.38 2.44 0.16
CA THR A 171 12.49 1.00 0.43
C THR A 171 11.39 0.21 -0.28
N ARG A 172 10.16 0.74 -0.27
CA ARG A 172 9.03 0.08 -0.94
C ARG A 172 9.16 0.07 -2.46
N ALA A 173 9.69 1.14 -3.05
CA ALA A 173 9.96 1.22 -4.48
C ALA A 173 11.05 0.24 -4.94
N ALA A 174 12.01 -0.10 -4.06
CA ALA A 174 13.09 -1.04 -4.35
C ALA A 174 12.63 -2.52 -4.34
N LEU A 175 11.78 -2.89 -3.38
CA LEU A 175 11.41 -4.29 -3.12
C LEU A 175 10.63 -4.95 -4.26
N GLY A 176 9.64 -4.26 -4.82
CA GLY A 176 8.73 -4.81 -5.83
C GLY A 176 9.42 -5.27 -7.11
N PRO A 177 10.25 -4.43 -7.77
CA PRO A 177 10.97 -4.80 -8.99
C PRO A 177 11.96 -5.95 -8.78
N VAL A 178 12.70 -5.96 -7.66
CA VAL A 178 13.67 -7.03 -7.34
C VAL A 178 12.95 -8.36 -7.18
N GLY A 179 11.90 -8.39 -6.35
CA GLY A 179 11.08 -9.58 -6.14
C GLY A 179 10.47 -10.11 -7.45
N THR A 180 9.84 -9.23 -8.24
CA THR A 180 9.20 -9.60 -9.51
C THR A 180 10.21 -10.05 -10.57
N GLY A 181 11.38 -9.42 -10.63
CA GLY A 181 12.46 -9.76 -11.54
C GLY A 181 12.98 -11.17 -11.30
N LEU A 182 13.31 -11.50 -10.05
CA LEU A 182 13.83 -12.81 -9.65
C LEU A 182 12.75 -13.90 -9.70
N ALA A 183 11.49 -13.58 -9.35
CA ALA A 183 10.37 -14.50 -9.49
C ALA A 183 10.17 -14.95 -10.95
N ARG A 184 10.21 -14.01 -11.91
CA ARG A 184 10.10 -14.33 -13.35
C ARG A 184 11.25 -15.20 -13.86
N ARG A 185 12.41 -15.15 -13.19
CA ARG A 185 13.56 -16.00 -13.48
C ARG A 185 13.50 -17.35 -12.77
N GLY A 186 12.45 -17.63 -11.98
CA GLY A 186 12.21 -18.91 -11.32
C GLY A 186 12.78 -19.06 -9.92
N ALA A 187 13.18 -17.97 -9.25
CA ALA A 187 13.52 -18.02 -7.83
C ALA A 187 12.32 -18.54 -7.01
N LEU A 188 12.58 -19.29 -5.93
CA LEU A 188 11.53 -19.79 -5.03
C LEU A 188 11.14 -18.78 -3.95
N ALA A 189 12.09 -17.94 -3.54
CA ALA A 189 11.91 -16.84 -2.59
C ALA A 189 13.05 -15.83 -2.77
N VAL A 190 12.84 -14.60 -2.30
CA VAL A 190 13.85 -13.53 -2.32
C VAL A 190 14.01 -12.93 -0.93
N ILE A 191 15.24 -12.85 -0.44
CA ILE A 191 15.62 -12.12 0.76
C ILE A 191 16.45 -10.91 0.31
N VAL A 192 15.90 -9.72 0.50
CA VAL A 192 16.57 -8.46 0.19
C VAL A 192 17.28 -7.97 1.45
N VAL A 193 18.59 -7.76 1.35
CA VAL A 193 19.42 -7.22 2.45
C VAL A 193 19.34 -5.70 2.44
N ALA A 194 18.95 -5.10 3.57
CA ALA A 194 18.78 -3.67 3.68
C ALA A 194 20.07 -2.87 3.40
N ASP A 195 19.92 -1.78 2.65
CA ASP A 195 20.91 -0.71 2.60
C ASP A 195 20.71 0.28 3.76
N SER A 196 21.57 1.29 3.89
CA SER A 196 21.49 2.22 5.03
C SER A 196 20.17 3.00 5.10
N VAL A 197 19.45 3.19 3.99
CA VAL A 197 18.15 3.86 3.95
C VAL A 197 17.04 2.90 4.39
N ALA A 198 17.07 1.66 3.89
CA ALA A 198 16.12 0.63 4.25
C ALA A 198 16.26 0.15 5.69
N GLU A 199 17.48 0.20 6.26
CA GLU A 199 17.73 -0.03 7.69
C GLU A 199 16.91 0.96 8.55
N ARG A 200 16.92 2.26 8.21
CA ARG A 200 16.11 3.28 8.91
C ARG A 200 14.60 3.11 8.69
N ALA A 201 14.22 2.48 7.58
CA ALA A 201 12.82 2.26 7.26
C ALA A 201 12.27 0.94 7.81
N PHE A 202 13.13 0.01 8.25
CA PHE A 202 12.79 -1.39 8.52
C PHE A 202 11.60 -1.51 9.47
N ASP A 203 11.63 -0.84 10.61
CA ASP A 203 10.53 -0.88 11.59
C ASP A 203 9.22 -0.36 10.99
N GLY A 204 9.28 0.69 10.19
CA GLY A 204 8.12 1.19 9.44
C GLY A 204 7.62 0.18 8.41
N ILE A 205 8.52 -0.57 7.75
CA ILE A 205 8.14 -1.66 6.84
C ILE A 205 7.44 -2.78 7.62
N ALA A 206 8.05 -3.22 8.72
CA ALA A 206 7.61 -4.33 9.55
C ALA A 206 6.26 -4.04 10.23
N VAL A 207 6.10 -2.86 10.83
CA VAL A 207 4.85 -2.46 11.49
C VAL A 207 3.69 -2.42 10.50
N VAL A 208 3.87 -1.82 9.32
CA VAL A 208 2.81 -1.78 8.30
C VAL A 208 2.49 -3.19 7.80
N GLN A 209 3.49 -4.05 7.61
CA GLN A 209 3.24 -5.43 7.18
C GLN A 209 2.52 -6.24 8.27
N ALA A 210 2.93 -6.12 9.53
CA ALA A 210 2.35 -6.84 10.66
C ALA A 210 0.90 -6.42 10.91
N ARG A 211 0.54 -5.16 10.60
CA ARG A 211 -0.86 -4.71 10.60
C ARG A 211 -1.72 -5.45 9.58
N GLY A 212 -1.15 -5.99 8.51
CA GLY A 212 -1.87 -6.75 7.50
C GLY A 212 -2.63 -5.87 6.51
N ALA A 213 -3.35 -6.54 5.60
CA ALA A 213 -4.14 -5.91 4.56
C ALA A 213 -5.63 -6.00 4.90
N TYR A 214 -6.37 -4.93 4.62
CA TYR A 214 -7.80 -4.82 4.86
C TYR A 214 -8.55 -4.77 3.53
N ASP A 215 -9.67 -5.49 3.42
CA ASP A 215 -10.62 -5.38 2.31
C ASP A 215 -12.05 -5.38 2.84
N VAL A 216 -12.97 -4.77 2.10
CA VAL A 216 -14.41 -4.83 2.39
C VAL A 216 -14.99 -6.10 1.81
N VAL A 217 -15.72 -6.87 2.63
CA VAL A 217 -16.41 -8.09 2.18
C VAL A 217 -17.51 -7.69 1.19
N GLY A 218 -17.50 -8.29 0.00
CA GLY A 218 -18.41 -7.93 -1.09
C GLY A 218 -17.99 -6.67 -1.88
N GLY A 219 -16.91 -5.98 -1.46
CA GLY A 219 -16.32 -4.88 -2.20
C GLY A 219 -15.35 -5.34 -3.29
N ALA A 220 -14.97 -4.42 -4.19
CA ALA A 220 -13.91 -4.68 -5.16
C ALA A 220 -12.57 -4.94 -4.42
N PRO A 221 -11.93 -6.11 -4.58
CA PRO A 221 -10.68 -6.42 -3.88
C PRO A 221 -9.58 -5.43 -4.31
N ARG A 222 -8.93 -4.76 -3.35
CA ARG A 222 -7.86 -3.80 -3.64
C ARG A 222 -6.50 -4.24 -3.11
N PHE A 223 -6.48 -4.97 -1.99
CA PHE A 223 -5.23 -5.27 -1.29
C PHE A 223 -4.98 -6.77 -1.08
N VAL A 224 -6.02 -7.59 -0.94
CA VAL A 224 -5.91 -9.05 -0.91
C VAL A 224 -6.25 -9.59 -2.31
N ARG A 225 -5.22 -9.89 -3.10
CA ARG A 225 -5.38 -10.81 -4.23
C ARG A 225 -5.48 -12.22 -3.65
N ALA A 226 -6.71 -12.69 -3.47
CA ALA A 226 -7.10 -14.06 -3.12
C ALA A 226 -6.19 -14.75 -2.08
N ALA A 227 -6.44 -14.52 -0.79
CA ALA A 227 -6.37 -15.65 0.13
C ALA A 227 -7.37 -16.69 -0.39
N ALA A 228 -6.97 -17.97 -0.45
CA ALA A 228 -7.72 -19.07 -1.06
C ALA A 228 -9.25 -18.89 -0.92
N ALA A 229 -9.94 -18.88 -2.07
CA ALA A 229 -11.36 -18.61 -2.12
C ALA A 229 -12.15 -19.56 -1.20
N MET A 230 -13.19 -19.04 -0.54
CA MET A 230 -14.26 -19.87 0.03
C MET A 230 -14.79 -20.82 -1.06
N PRO A 231 -15.14 -22.08 -0.74
CA PRO A 231 -15.71 -22.98 -1.73
C PRO A 231 -17.04 -22.41 -2.25
N GLY A 232 -17.13 -22.11 -3.55
CA GLY A 232 -18.42 -21.82 -4.22
C GLY A 232 -18.51 -20.60 -5.13
N ALA A 233 -17.53 -19.68 -5.15
CA ALA A 233 -17.53 -18.56 -6.11
C ALA A 233 -16.64 -18.89 -7.33
N GLY A 234 -17.20 -18.77 -8.53
CA GLY A 234 -16.54 -19.04 -9.82
C GLY A 234 -15.13 -18.45 -9.90
N ARG A 235 -14.20 -19.25 -10.45
CA ARG A 235 -12.75 -19.06 -10.39
C ARG A 235 -12.28 -18.03 -11.43
N PRO A 236 -11.93 -16.78 -11.07
CA PRO A 236 -10.97 -16.02 -11.90
C PRO A 236 -9.62 -16.75 -11.87
N ALA A 237 -8.89 -16.72 -12.98
CA ALA A 237 -7.56 -17.32 -13.08
C ALA A 237 -6.70 -16.88 -11.88
N ALA A 238 -6.15 -17.84 -11.14
CA ALA A 238 -5.32 -17.53 -9.99
C ALA A 238 -4.12 -16.69 -10.48
N PRO A 239 -3.83 -15.54 -9.86
CA PRO A 239 -2.59 -14.84 -10.16
C PRO A 239 -1.41 -15.80 -9.96
N PRO A 240 -0.32 -15.67 -10.74
CA PRO A 240 0.84 -16.55 -10.59
C PRO A 240 1.30 -16.53 -9.12
N PRO A 241 1.74 -17.69 -8.58
CA PRO A 241 2.16 -17.78 -7.19
C PRO A 241 3.22 -16.70 -6.91
N GLN A 242 2.88 -15.77 -6.03
CA GLN A 242 3.82 -14.77 -5.56
C GLN A 242 4.79 -15.46 -4.62
N ILE A 243 6.06 -15.49 -5.01
CA ILE A 243 7.10 -15.99 -4.12
C ILE A 243 7.25 -15.06 -2.91
N PRO A 244 7.63 -15.58 -1.73
CA PRO A 244 7.95 -14.74 -0.59
C PRO A 244 9.06 -13.76 -0.94
N VAL A 245 8.82 -12.46 -0.68
CA VAL A 245 9.84 -11.41 -0.74
C VAL A 245 9.99 -10.84 0.67
N LEU A 246 11.18 -10.99 1.23
CA LEU A 246 11.51 -10.61 2.59
C LEU A 246 12.54 -9.47 2.58
N LEU A 247 12.45 -8.56 3.53
CA LEU A 247 13.49 -7.58 3.84
C LEU A 247 14.18 -8.01 5.12
N ALA A 248 15.51 -8.09 5.12
CA ALA A 248 16.30 -8.46 6.29
C ALA A 248 17.27 -7.34 6.66
N HIS A 249 17.50 -7.15 7.96
CA HIS A 249 18.62 -6.34 8.44
C HIS A 249 19.94 -6.95 7.94
N ARG A 250 20.90 -6.09 7.60
CA ARG A 250 22.25 -6.53 7.24
C ARG A 250 22.90 -7.33 8.35
N ALA A 251 22.72 -6.88 9.60
CA ALA A 251 23.27 -7.54 10.78
C ALA A 251 22.72 -8.97 10.96
N ALA A 252 21.44 -9.20 10.64
CA ALA A 252 20.80 -10.52 10.76
C ALA A 252 21.43 -11.57 9.82
N LEU A 253 22.10 -11.12 8.75
CA LEU A 253 22.74 -11.94 7.74
C LEU A 253 24.28 -11.84 7.77
N ALA A 254 24.86 -11.10 8.71
CA ALA A 254 26.31 -10.88 8.76
C ALA A 254 27.11 -12.17 9.00
N ALA A 255 26.53 -13.14 9.70
CA ALA A 255 27.12 -14.46 9.93
C ALA A 255 26.86 -15.44 8.78
N TRP A 256 25.96 -15.11 7.84
CA TRP A 256 25.62 -15.98 6.72
C TRP A 256 26.65 -15.81 5.61
N ARG A 257 27.44 -16.88 5.36
CA ARG A 257 28.41 -16.91 4.26
C ARG A 257 27.75 -17.46 2.99
N PRO A 258 27.97 -16.83 1.82
CA PRO A 258 27.42 -17.31 0.54
C PRO A 258 27.77 -18.75 0.19
N ASP A 259 28.87 -19.28 0.75
CA ASP A 259 29.51 -20.52 0.32
C ASP A 259 29.18 -21.74 1.21
N GLY A 260 28.29 -21.60 2.19
CA GLY A 260 27.84 -22.73 3.01
C GLY A 260 28.93 -23.34 3.93
N GLN A 261 29.95 -22.56 4.30
CA GLN A 261 30.84 -22.86 5.44
C GLN A 261 30.64 -21.85 6.56
#